data_AF-A0A8H3G6V0-F1
#
_entry.id   AF-A0A8H3G6V0-F1
#
_cell.length_a   1.000
_cell.length_b   1.000
_cell.length_c   1.000
_cell.angle_alpha   90.00
_cell.angle_beta   90.00
_cell.angle_gamma   90.00
#
_symmetry.space_group_name_H-M   'P 1'
#
loop_
_entity.id
_entity.type
_entity.pdbx_description
1 polymer ?
#
loop_
_entity_poly.entity_id
_entity_poly.type
_entity_poly.pdbx_seq_one_letter_code
_entity_poly.pdbx_strand_id
1 'polypeptide(L)'
;MNPLPMGMLILLIMMHGTFQTLYDNSIGNNIVISGDSHANWATDLIWLDEHAYDPTTGNGSIGVEFAGTAVSSPSPYGQNISLATANEASDLLVQYNRELQWSELYYRGYFELQISHELVEANYFGMPTIVNRNPDEISLANFTVLSGANALQRNPSPGGGIVENGALKLGKTVQTNSTNDTATGIYFISNDPVEDL
;
A
#
# COMPACT_ATOMS: atom_id res chain seq x y z
N MET A 1 -15.86 22.05 5.79
CA MET A 1 -14.41 21.79 5.69
C MET A 1 -14.12 21.57 4.22
N ASN A 2 -13.25 22.36 3.61
CA ASN A 2 -12.85 22.12 2.22
C ASN A 2 -12.03 20.82 2.18
N PRO A 3 -12.28 19.88 1.26
CA PRO A 3 -11.42 18.73 1.08
C PRO A 3 -10.02 19.24 0.74
N LEU A 4 -9.01 18.68 1.41
CA LEU A 4 -7.61 18.90 1.09
C LEU A 4 -7.39 18.61 -0.40
N PRO A 5 -6.53 19.36 -1.11
CA PRO A 5 -6.24 19.06 -2.51
C PRO A 5 -5.73 17.62 -2.63
N MET A 6 -6.39 16.82 -3.48
CA MET A 6 -6.11 15.37 -3.67
C MET A 6 -4.66 15.02 -4.03
N GLY A 7 -3.79 16.00 -4.29
CA GLY A 7 -2.37 15.79 -4.58
C GLY A 7 -1.44 15.79 -3.35
N MET A 8 -1.95 15.94 -2.12
CA MET A 8 -1.09 16.14 -0.94
C MET A 8 -0.96 14.93 0.01
N LEU A 9 -1.61 13.79 -0.27
CA LEU A 9 -1.65 12.67 0.69
C LEU A 9 -0.65 11.55 0.41
N ILE A 10 -0.03 11.48 -0.78
CA ILE A 10 0.90 10.39 -1.16
C ILE A 10 2.17 10.99 -1.77
N LEU A 11 2.72 12.00 -1.10
CA LEU A 11 3.97 12.60 -1.55
C LEU A 11 5.13 11.70 -1.12
N LEU A 12 5.74 11.04 -2.09
CA LEU A 12 7.05 10.39 -2.02
C LEU A 12 8.02 11.30 -1.21
N ILE A 13 8.33 10.93 0.03
CA ILE A 13 9.04 11.79 1.02
C ILE A 13 10.54 11.95 0.68
N MET A 14 11.00 11.36 -0.43
CA MET A 14 12.39 11.45 -0.84
C MET A 14 12.72 12.82 -1.44
N MET A 15 13.68 13.49 -0.82
CA MET A 15 14.20 14.77 -1.28
C MET A 15 14.89 14.62 -2.64
N HIS A 16 14.77 15.66 -3.47
CA HIS A 16 15.36 15.77 -4.81
C HIS A 16 16.83 15.33 -4.88
N GLY A 17 17.67 15.72 -3.92
CA GLY A 17 19.09 15.33 -3.90
C GLY A 17 19.32 13.81 -3.75
N THR A 18 18.41 13.12 -3.08
CA THR A 18 18.47 11.65 -2.97
C THR A 18 18.11 11.01 -4.30
N PHE A 19 17.03 11.45 -4.95
CA PHE A 19 16.67 10.97 -6.29
C PHE A 19 17.78 11.21 -7.30
N GLN A 20 18.31 12.43 -7.33
CA GLN A 20 19.45 12.77 -8.17
C GLN A 20 20.61 11.79 -7.98
N THR A 21 20.99 11.53 -6.73
CA THR A 21 22.09 10.59 -6.44
C THR A 21 21.78 9.18 -6.96
N LEU A 22 20.56 8.67 -6.76
CA LEU A 22 20.19 7.33 -7.18
C LEU A 22 20.16 7.19 -8.72
N TYR A 23 19.56 8.15 -9.42
CA TYR A 23 19.49 8.15 -10.88
C TYR A 23 20.86 8.39 -11.53
N ASP A 24 21.61 9.42 -11.12
CA ASP A 24 22.90 9.78 -11.70
C ASP A 24 23.94 8.66 -11.55
N ASN A 25 23.83 7.87 -10.48
CA ASN A 25 24.74 6.75 -10.20
C ASN A 25 24.16 5.37 -10.56
N SER A 26 22.98 5.31 -11.19
CA SER A 26 22.32 4.06 -11.58
C SER A 26 22.16 3.07 -10.41
N ILE A 27 21.82 3.58 -9.22
CA ILE A 27 21.60 2.78 -8.02
C ILE A 27 20.16 2.25 -8.07
N GLY A 28 19.99 0.97 -8.38
CA GLY A 28 18.72 0.25 -8.34
C GLY A 28 18.53 -0.58 -7.07
N ASN A 29 17.52 -1.45 -7.07
CA ASN A 29 17.11 -2.31 -5.96
C ASN A 29 16.79 -1.52 -4.68
N ASN A 30 16.22 -0.33 -4.83
CA ASN A 30 15.84 0.50 -3.70
C ASN A 30 14.49 0.06 -3.12
N ILE A 31 14.43 -0.11 -1.80
CA ILE A 31 13.20 -0.30 -1.06
C ILE A 31 13.09 0.83 -0.04
N VAL A 32 12.01 1.61 -0.14
CA VAL A 32 11.68 2.69 0.80
C VAL A 32 10.54 2.22 1.70
N ILE A 33 10.65 2.49 3.00
CA ILE A 33 9.63 2.17 3.99
C ILE A 33 9.10 3.46 4.58
N SER A 34 7.78 3.63 4.56
CA SER A 34 7.11 4.85 5.01
C SER A 34 5.97 4.56 6.00
N GLY A 35 5.55 5.60 6.71
CA GLY A 35 4.47 5.59 7.71
C GLY A 35 3.92 7.00 7.91
N ASP A 36 3.48 7.34 9.12
CA ASP A 36 2.93 8.66 9.53
C ASP A 36 1.57 9.04 8.92
N SER A 37 1.32 8.74 7.65
CA SER A 37 0.06 9.11 6.97
C SER A 37 -1.16 8.28 7.41
N HIS A 38 -0.95 7.26 8.23
CA HIS A 38 -1.99 6.35 8.72
C HIS A 38 -2.79 5.65 7.59
N ALA A 39 -2.10 5.32 6.50
CA ALA A 39 -2.66 4.67 5.32
C ALA A 39 -1.66 3.65 4.76
N ASN A 40 -2.17 2.61 4.12
CA ASN A 40 -1.35 1.65 3.40
C ASN A 40 -1.18 2.09 1.94
N TRP A 41 0.03 1.95 1.39
CA TRP A 41 0.22 2.00 -0.07
C TRP A 41 1.46 1.24 -0.52
N ALA A 42 1.43 0.87 -1.81
CA ALA A 42 2.57 0.36 -2.55
C ALA A 42 2.73 1.14 -3.86
N THR A 43 3.91 1.73 -4.08
CA THR A 43 4.19 2.56 -5.26
C THR A 43 5.55 2.23 -5.85
N ASP A 44 5.65 2.31 -7.18
CA ASP A 44 6.96 2.31 -7.83
C ASP A 44 7.71 3.60 -7.45
N LEU A 45 9.02 3.51 -7.27
CA LEU A 45 9.87 4.63 -6.88
C LEU A 45 10.38 5.36 -8.12
N ILE A 46 9.82 6.54 -8.38
CA ILE A 46 10.16 7.35 -9.56
C ILE A 46 10.56 8.77 -9.18
N TRP A 47 11.39 9.40 -10.01
CA TRP A 47 11.62 10.84 -9.92
C TRP A 47 10.64 11.53 -10.87
N LEU A 48 9.51 11.94 -10.28
CA LEU A 48 8.40 12.59 -10.97
C LEU A 48 8.91 13.73 -11.85
N ASP A 49 8.35 13.85 -13.06
CA ASP A 49 8.63 14.86 -14.09
C ASP A 49 10.08 14.98 -14.61
N GLU A 50 11.03 14.26 -14.01
CA GLU A 50 12.45 14.29 -14.42
C GLU A 50 12.81 13.12 -15.34
N HIS A 51 12.21 11.95 -15.15
CA HIS A 51 12.49 10.75 -15.94
C HIS A 51 11.22 10.11 -16.53
N ALA A 52 11.37 9.49 -17.70
CA ALA A 52 10.28 8.74 -18.32
C ALA A 52 9.93 7.51 -17.48
N TYR A 53 8.63 7.32 -17.23
CA TYR A 53 8.09 6.20 -16.50
C TYR A 53 6.88 5.63 -17.25
N ASP A 54 6.66 4.32 -17.18
CA ASP A 54 5.44 3.65 -17.66
C ASP A 54 4.74 2.93 -16.51
N PRO A 55 3.53 3.38 -16.09
CA PRO A 55 2.81 2.79 -14.96
C PRO A 55 2.32 1.37 -15.20
N THR A 56 2.15 0.98 -16.47
CA THR A 56 1.66 -0.35 -16.84
C THR A 56 2.76 -1.40 -16.62
N THR A 57 3.99 -1.06 -16.97
CA THR A 57 5.13 -1.99 -16.95
C THR A 57 6.06 -1.80 -15.76
N GLY A 58 6.05 -0.62 -15.13
CA GLY A 58 7.03 -0.23 -14.11
C GLY A 58 8.35 0.30 -14.68
N ASN A 59 8.52 0.31 -16.02
CA ASN A 59 9.74 0.77 -16.66
C ASN A 59 10.04 2.23 -16.33
N GLY A 60 11.29 2.53 -16.00
CA GLY A 60 11.73 3.85 -15.56
C GLY A 60 11.73 4.05 -14.05
N SER A 61 11.23 3.08 -13.28
CA SER A 61 11.39 3.07 -11.82
C SER A 61 12.77 2.56 -11.39
N ILE A 62 13.19 2.98 -10.19
CA ILE A 62 14.46 2.61 -9.55
C ILE A 62 14.27 1.82 -8.24
N GLY A 63 13.04 1.43 -7.92
CA GLY A 63 12.73 0.77 -6.66
C GLY A 63 11.24 0.79 -6.34
N VAL A 64 10.90 0.52 -5.08
CA VAL A 64 9.51 0.53 -4.60
C VAL A 64 9.46 1.19 -3.23
N GLU A 65 8.38 1.93 -2.96
CA GLU A 65 8.03 2.35 -1.62
C GLU A 65 6.83 1.54 -1.10
N PHE A 66 6.99 1.02 0.11
CA PHE A 66 5.96 0.35 0.89
C PHE A 66 5.65 1.20 2.13
N ALA A 67 4.43 1.69 2.23
CA ALA A 67 4.01 2.44 3.41
C ALA A 67 2.94 1.70 4.18
N GLY A 68 3.12 1.67 5.51
CA GLY A 68 2.17 1.07 6.43
C GLY A 68 1.20 2.08 7.02
N THR A 69 -0.01 1.60 7.27
CA THR A 69 -1.02 2.27 8.08
C THR A 69 -0.55 2.45 9.53
N ALA A 70 -1.37 3.13 10.32
CA ALA A 70 -1.12 3.27 11.75
C ALA A 70 -1.51 1.99 12.50
N VAL A 71 -0.84 1.76 13.63
CA VAL A 71 -1.24 0.70 14.57
C VAL A 71 -2.60 1.01 15.17
N SER A 72 -2.86 2.27 15.53
CA SER A 72 -4.14 2.65 16.17
C SER A 72 -4.63 4.08 15.88
N SER A 73 -3.83 4.92 15.23
CA SER A 73 -4.27 6.27 14.89
C SER A 73 -5.33 6.24 13.79
N PRO A 74 -6.33 7.15 13.82
CA PRO A 74 -7.40 7.17 12.83
C PRO A 74 -6.90 7.36 11.40
N SER A 75 -7.74 6.95 10.44
CA SER A 75 -7.54 7.21 9.02
C SER A 75 -7.23 8.70 8.77
N PRO A 76 -6.42 9.05 7.74
CA PRO A 76 -6.20 10.45 7.37
C PRO A 76 -7.48 11.19 6.97
N TYR A 77 -8.57 10.45 6.69
CA TYR A 77 -9.90 11.01 6.43
C TYR A 77 -10.78 11.15 7.69
N GLY A 78 -10.21 10.89 8.86
CA GLY A 78 -10.87 11.00 10.16
C GLY A 78 -11.42 9.67 10.69
N GLN A 79 -11.78 9.68 11.97
CA GLN A 79 -12.43 8.56 12.68
C GLN A 79 -13.79 8.26 12.06
N ASN A 80 -14.22 6.99 12.13
CA ASN A 80 -15.52 6.53 11.64
C ASN A 80 -15.77 6.76 10.14
N ILE A 81 -14.71 6.90 9.32
CA ILE A 81 -14.87 6.83 7.87
C ILE A 81 -15.51 5.49 7.50
N SER A 82 -16.43 5.48 6.55
CA SER A 82 -16.99 4.22 6.06
C SER A 82 -16.00 3.50 5.15
N LEU A 83 -15.99 2.17 5.18
CA LEU A 83 -15.20 1.33 4.28
C LEU A 83 -15.40 1.71 2.80
N ALA A 84 -16.64 2.00 2.40
CA ALA A 84 -16.97 2.43 1.05
C ALA A 84 -16.30 3.77 0.69
N THR A 85 -16.40 4.77 1.58
CA THR A 85 -15.77 6.09 1.37
C THR A 85 -14.24 6.00 1.34
N ALA A 86 -13.65 5.15 2.17
CA ALA A 86 -12.20 4.91 2.16
C ALA A 86 -11.74 4.27 0.85
N ASN A 87 -12.52 3.34 0.29
CA ASN A 87 -12.23 2.73 -1.00
C ASN A 87 -12.42 3.71 -2.17
N GLU A 88 -13.45 4.55 -2.15
CA GLU A 88 -13.62 5.63 -3.14
C GLU A 88 -12.45 6.61 -3.12
N ALA A 89 -12.00 7.00 -1.93
CA ALA A 89 -10.83 7.88 -1.78
C ALA A 89 -9.53 7.20 -2.28
N SER A 90 -9.36 5.91 -1.99
CA SER A 90 -8.21 5.12 -2.46
C SER A 90 -8.19 5.02 -3.99
N ASP A 91 -9.36 4.85 -4.61
CA ASP A 91 -9.52 4.80 -6.07
C ASP A 91 -9.12 6.13 -6.73
N LEU A 92 -9.58 7.27 -6.18
CA LEU A 92 -9.16 8.58 -6.64
C LEU A 92 -7.64 8.77 -6.54
N LEU A 93 -7.03 8.36 -5.43
CA LEU A 93 -5.58 8.44 -5.24
C LEU A 93 -4.83 7.63 -6.30
N VAL A 94 -5.24 6.38 -6.56
CA VAL A 94 -4.64 5.53 -7.59
C VAL A 94 -4.86 6.08 -9.00
N GLN A 95 -5.98 6.76 -9.27
CA GLN A 95 -6.24 7.38 -10.57
C GLN A 95 -5.38 8.63 -10.81
N TYR A 96 -5.17 9.46 -9.79
CA TYR A 96 -4.43 10.71 -9.93
C TYR A 96 -2.90 10.57 -9.83
N ASN A 97 -2.41 9.48 -9.23
CA ASN A 97 -0.98 9.23 -9.07
C ASN A 97 -0.57 8.04 -9.94
N ARG A 98 0.28 8.28 -10.94
CA ARG A 98 0.58 7.29 -11.98
C ARG A 98 1.43 6.13 -11.46
N GLU A 99 2.33 6.42 -10.53
CA GLU A 99 3.27 5.53 -9.86
C GLU A 99 2.63 4.67 -8.78
N LEU A 100 1.60 5.21 -8.12
CA LEU A 100 0.87 4.56 -7.05
C LEU A 100 0.09 3.36 -7.57
N GLN A 101 0.51 2.15 -7.21
CA GLN A 101 -0.12 0.92 -7.68
C GLN A 101 -1.25 0.45 -6.78
N TRP A 102 -1.17 0.68 -5.48
CA TRP A 102 -2.21 0.32 -4.54
C TRP A 102 -2.28 1.31 -3.37
N SER A 103 -3.50 1.60 -2.92
CA SER A 103 -3.78 2.40 -1.73
C SER A 103 -4.94 1.80 -0.95
N GLU A 104 -4.85 1.83 0.37
CA GLU A 104 -5.90 1.37 1.28
C GLU A 104 -5.92 2.28 2.53
N LEU A 105 -7.06 2.91 2.77
CA LEU A 105 -7.22 4.02 3.72
C LEU A 105 -8.02 3.66 4.97
N TYR A 106 -8.56 2.44 5.06
CA TYR A 106 -9.49 2.04 6.10
C TYR A 106 -8.76 1.33 7.23
N TYR A 107 -8.26 0.13 7.00
CA TYR A 107 -7.77 -0.73 8.07
C TYR A 107 -6.51 -0.19 8.77
N ARG A 108 -6.49 -0.33 10.09
CA ARG A 108 -5.27 -0.29 10.90
C ARG A 108 -4.60 -1.65 10.84
N GLY A 109 -3.32 -1.69 11.19
CA GLY A 109 -2.55 -2.93 11.13
C GLY A 109 -1.08 -2.70 10.87
N TYR A 110 -0.50 -3.57 10.06
CA TYR A 110 0.93 -3.62 9.81
C TYR A 110 1.21 -4.29 8.47
N PHE A 111 2.47 -4.34 8.08
CA PHE A 111 2.91 -5.15 6.96
C PHE A 111 4.25 -5.80 7.29
N GLU A 112 4.53 -6.91 6.62
CA GLU A 112 5.77 -7.66 6.76
C GLU A 112 6.57 -7.59 5.48
N LEU A 113 7.90 -7.49 5.62
CA LEU A 113 8.83 -7.60 4.50
C LEU A 113 9.66 -8.88 4.65
N GLN A 114 9.62 -9.72 3.63
CA GLN A 114 10.52 -10.87 3.49
C GLN A 114 11.52 -10.54 2.39
N ILE A 115 12.80 -10.44 2.75
CA ILE A 115 13.86 -9.95 1.87
C ILE A 115 14.87 -11.06 1.64
N SER A 116 15.12 -11.37 0.36
CA SER A 116 16.13 -12.33 -0.09
C SER A 116 17.01 -11.69 -1.17
N HIS A 117 17.98 -12.44 -1.68
CA HIS A 117 18.80 -11.97 -2.81
C HIS A 117 18.01 -11.98 -4.14
N GLU A 118 16.96 -12.79 -4.21
CA GLU A 118 16.17 -13.07 -5.39
C GLU A 118 14.97 -12.13 -5.50
N LEU A 119 14.34 -11.80 -4.38
CA LEU A 119 13.12 -11.00 -4.33
C LEU A 119 12.84 -10.41 -2.94
N VAL A 120 11.95 -9.41 -2.92
CA VAL A 120 11.27 -8.88 -1.74
C VAL A 120 9.79 -9.17 -1.83
N GLU A 121 9.19 -9.68 -0.76
CA GLU A 121 7.75 -9.81 -0.59
C GLU A 121 7.26 -8.86 0.50
N ALA A 122 6.20 -8.12 0.20
CA ALA A 122 5.51 -7.24 1.13
C ALA A 122 4.08 -7.73 1.34
N ASN A 123 3.76 -8.19 2.54
CA ASN A 123 2.44 -8.71 2.90
C ASN A 123 1.76 -7.75 3.87
N TYR A 124 0.63 -7.19 3.48
CA TYR A 124 -0.13 -6.22 4.26
C TYR A 124 -1.24 -6.91 5.04
N PHE A 125 -1.38 -6.54 6.31
CA PHE A 125 -2.36 -7.09 7.23
C PHE A 125 -3.18 -5.97 7.89
N GLY A 126 -4.49 -6.11 7.82
CA GLY A 126 -5.46 -5.26 8.49
C GLY A 126 -6.04 -5.96 9.71
N MET A 127 -6.33 -5.23 10.78
CA MET A 127 -7.09 -5.76 11.91
C MET A 127 -8.58 -5.56 11.65
N PRO A 128 -9.45 -6.57 11.89
CA PRO A 128 -10.89 -6.39 11.72
C PRO A 128 -11.46 -5.34 12.68
N THR A 129 -10.85 -5.20 13.86
CA THR A 129 -11.12 -4.13 14.82
C THR A 129 -9.93 -3.92 15.75
N ILE A 130 -9.69 -2.67 16.12
CA ILE A 130 -8.76 -2.26 17.19
C ILE A 130 -9.50 -1.83 18.47
N VAL A 131 -10.83 -1.86 18.47
CA VAL A 131 -11.69 -1.46 19.61
C VAL A 131 -11.47 -2.39 20.81
N ASN A 132 -11.24 -3.67 20.55
CA ASN A 132 -10.98 -4.69 21.56
C ASN A 132 -9.71 -5.46 21.21
N ARG A 133 -8.98 -5.91 22.23
CA ARG A 133 -7.79 -6.74 22.02
C ARG A 133 -8.18 -8.10 21.41
N ASN A 134 -7.60 -8.42 20.26
CA ASN A 134 -7.78 -9.68 19.54
C ASN A 134 -6.47 -10.06 18.81
N PRO A 135 -6.28 -11.33 18.41
CA PRO A 135 -5.17 -11.80 17.60
C PRO A 135 -5.49 -11.84 16.10
N ASP A 136 -6.49 -11.10 15.64
CA ASP A 136 -7.10 -11.32 14.33
C ASP A 136 -6.46 -10.45 13.24
N GLU A 137 -6.25 -11.03 12.07
CA GLU A 137 -5.71 -10.31 10.90
C GLU A 137 -6.42 -10.69 9.60
N ILE A 138 -6.54 -9.71 8.71
CA ILE A 138 -7.06 -9.82 7.36
C ILE A 138 -5.88 -9.57 6.41
N SER A 139 -5.59 -10.51 5.49
CA SER A 139 -4.59 -10.26 4.44
C SER A 139 -5.15 -9.26 3.44
N LEU A 140 -4.56 -8.07 3.36
CA LEU A 140 -5.06 -6.96 2.56
C LEU A 140 -4.55 -7.00 1.12
N ALA A 141 -3.24 -7.09 0.96
CA ALA A 141 -2.55 -7.08 -0.32
C ALA A 141 -1.14 -7.66 -0.17
N ASN A 142 -0.64 -8.34 -1.20
CA ASN A 142 0.67 -8.98 -1.17
C ASN A 142 1.43 -8.64 -2.45
N PHE A 143 2.62 -8.06 -2.31
CA PHE A 143 3.40 -7.54 -3.42
C PHE A 143 4.77 -8.20 -3.50
N THR A 144 5.26 -8.38 -4.72
CA THR A 144 6.60 -8.93 -4.96
C THR A 144 7.43 -7.94 -5.76
N VAL A 145 8.71 -7.80 -5.42
CA VAL A 145 9.72 -7.08 -6.19
C VAL A 145 10.85 -8.04 -6.49
N LEU A 146 11.05 -8.36 -7.77
CA LEU A 146 12.16 -9.23 -8.17
C LEU A 146 13.47 -8.44 -8.17
N SER A 147 14.57 -9.11 -7.80
CA SER A 147 15.91 -8.53 -7.85
C SER A 147 16.23 -8.02 -9.26
N GLY A 148 16.66 -6.76 -9.34
CA GLY A 148 16.96 -6.06 -10.58
C GLY A 148 15.75 -5.50 -11.33
N ALA A 149 14.51 -5.79 -10.90
CA ALA A 149 13.31 -5.31 -11.59
C ALA A 149 13.00 -3.84 -11.30
N ASN A 150 13.41 -3.33 -10.13
CA ASN A 150 13.20 -1.94 -9.71
C ASN A 150 11.74 -1.45 -9.68
N ALA A 151 10.77 -2.34 -9.69
CA ALA A 151 9.35 -2.02 -9.69
C ALA A 151 8.55 -3.20 -9.11
N LEU A 152 7.30 -2.95 -8.73
CA LEU A 152 6.39 -4.02 -8.32
C LEU A 152 6.20 -5.02 -9.47
N GLN A 153 6.15 -6.33 -9.17
CA GLN A 153 5.96 -7.35 -10.19
C GLN A 153 4.60 -7.17 -10.89
N ARG A 154 4.62 -7.23 -12.24
CA ARG A 154 3.45 -7.12 -13.10
C ARG A 154 3.03 -8.49 -13.65
N ASN A 155 2.41 -9.36 -12.83
CA ASN A 155 1.87 -10.63 -13.34
C ASN A 155 0.72 -11.18 -12.46
N PRO A 156 -0.55 -11.06 -12.88
CA PRO A 156 -1.08 -10.35 -14.05
C PRO A 156 -1.03 -8.81 -13.94
N SER A 157 -1.00 -8.27 -12.73
CA SER A 157 -0.76 -6.86 -12.38
C SER A 157 -0.08 -6.84 -10.98
N PRO A 158 0.21 -5.68 -10.37
CA PRO A 158 0.63 -5.66 -8.97
C PRO A 158 -0.39 -6.39 -8.09
N GLY A 159 0.06 -7.00 -6.99
CA GLY A 159 -0.84 -7.71 -6.08
C GLY A 159 -1.44 -9.01 -6.64
N GLY A 160 -0.95 -9.52 -7.77
CA GLY A 160 -1.59 -10.65 -8.46
C GLY A 160 -2.95 -10.30 -9.11
N GLY A 161 -3.31 -9.02 -9.21
CA GLY A 161 -4.57 -8.54 -9.80
C GLY A 161 -5.74 -8.43 -8.84
N ILE A 162 -5.59 -8.85 -7.59
CA ILE A 162 -6.67 -8.85 -6.60
C ILE A 162 -6.12 -8.40 -5.26
N VAL A 163 -6.82 -7.48 -4.61
CA VAL A 163 -6.61 -7.09 -3.21
C VAL A 163 -7.90 -7.24 -2.43
N GLU A 164 -7.80 -7.47 -1.13
CA GLU A 164 -8.95 -7.60 -0.24
C GLU A 164 -9.62 -6.24 -0.02
N ASN A 165 -8.84 -5.16 0.14
CA ASN A 165 -9.37 -3.81 0.35
C ASN A 165 -8.60 -2.71 -0.39
N GLY A 166 -9.18 -1.50 -0.44
CA GLY A 166 -8.58 -0.34 -1.09
C GLY A 166 -8.84 -0.31 -2.59
N ALA A 167 -7.88 0.24 -3.34
CA ALA A 167 -7.90 0.29 -4.80
C ALA A 167 -6.57 -0.18 -5.39
N LEU A 168 -6.63 -0.99 -6.45
CA LEU A 168 -5.48 -1.56 -7.13
C LEU A 168 -5.46 -1.13 -8.61
N LYS A 169 -4.36 -0.53 -9.06
CA LYS A 169 -4.17 -0.15 -10.45
C LYS A 169 -4.14 -1.39 -11.35
N LEU A 170 -4.95 -1.36 -12.41
CA LEU A 170 -5.10 -2.48 -13.36
C LEU A 170 -5.51 -3.81 -12.71
N GLY A 171 -6.17 -3.76 -11.54
CA GLY A 171 -6.68 -4.91 -10.82
C GLY A 171 -8.08 -4.66 -10.27
N LYS A 172 -8.46 -5.43 -9.26
CA LYS A 172 -9.77 -5.30 -8.60
C LYS A 172 -9.68 -5.54 -7.10
N THR A 173 -10.62 -4.95 -6.38
CA THR A 173 -10.83 -5.19 -4.95
C THR A 173 -11.91 -6.25 -4.77
N VAL A 174 -11.64 -7.28 -3.97
CA VAL A 174 -12.57 -8.37 -3.66
C VAL A 174 -12.54 -8.61 -2.16
N GLN A 175 -13.53 -8.05 -1.46
CA GLN A 175 -13.67 -8.19 -0.02
C GLN A 175 -14.30 -9.54 0.32
N THR A 176 -13.61 -10.31 1.15
CA THR A 176 -14.03 -11.62 1.67
C THR A 176 -14.27 -11.60 3.17
N ASN A 177 -13.70 -10.65 3.90
CA ASN A 177 -13.62 -10.62 5.37
C ASN A 177 -13.00 -11.90 5.95
N SER A 178 -12.17 -12.59 5.16
CA SER A 178 -11.47 -13.80 5.59
C SER A 178 -10.36 -13.42 6.57
N THR A 179 -10.59 -13.76 7.83
CA THR A 179 -9.78 -13.33 8.97
C THR A 179 -9.11 -14.52 9.61
N ASN A 180 -7.80 -14.41 9.86
CA ASN A 180 -6.99 -15.40 10.54
C ASN A 180 -6.86 -15.03 12.02
N ASP A 181 -7.25 -15.93 12.92
CA ASP A 181 -6.84 -15.85 14.32
C ASP A 181 -5.38 -16.31 14.42
N THR A 182 -4.45 -15.38 14.55
CA THR A 182 -3.00 -15.70 14.57
C THR A 182 -2.56 -16.54 15.76
N ALA A 183 -3.37 -16.63 16.82
CA ALA A 183 -3.06 -17.48 17.97
C ALA A 183 -3.38 -18.96 17.69
N THR A 184 -4.33 -19.24 16.80
CA THR A 184 -4.79 -20.61 16.50
C THR A 184 -4.55 -21.06 15.06
N GLY A 185 -4.34 -20.11 14.13
CA GLY A 185 -4.26 -20.33 12.69
C GLY A 185 -5.60 -20.66 12.04
N ILE A 186 -6.72 -20.48 12.74
CA ILE A 186 -8.06 -20.78 12.23
C ILE A 186 -8.62 -19.56 11.50
N TYR A 187 -9.12 -19.80 10.29
CA TYR A 187 -9.79 -18.78 9.49
C TYR A 187 -11.29 -18.73 9.77
N PHE A 188 -11.85 -17.52 9.84
CA PHE A 188 -13.28 -17.25 9.98
C PHE A 188 -13.68 -15.98 9.21
N ILE A 189 -14.98 -15.69 9.16
CA ILE A 189 -15.49 -14.44 8.56
C ILE A 189 -15.79 -13.44 9.66
N SER A 190 -15.01 -12.36 9.74
CA SER A 190 -15.24 -11.29 10.73
C SER A 190 -16.43 -10.41 10.33
N ASN A 191 -17.14 -9.91 11.34
CA ASN A 191 -18.33 -9.06 11.17
C ASN A 191 -18.32 -7.87 12.14
N ASP A 192 -17.13 -7.43 12.54
CA ASP A 192 -16.98 -6.29 13.44
C ASP A 192 -17.60 -5.03 12.81
N PRO A 193 -18.52 -4.37 13.50
CA PRO A 193 -19.26 -3.24 12.93
C PRO A 193 -18.44 -1.95 12.93
N VAL A 194 -17.32 -1.93 13.66
CA VAL A 194 -16.47 -0.76 13.89
C VAL A 194 -15.01 -1.21 13.94
N GLU A 195 -14.20 -0.58 13.09
CA GLU A 195 -12.78 -0.89 12.97
C GLU A 195 -11.94 -0.09 13.98
N ASP A 196 -12.15 1.22 14.11
CA ASP A 196 -11.41 2.13 14.99
C ASP A 196 -12.25 2.82 16.09
N LEU A 197 -11.57 3.41 17.08
CA LEU A 197 -12.17 4.15 18.20
C LEU A 197 -12.40 5.63 17.88
#